data_AF-A0A7S2NIK9-F1
#
_entry.id   AF-A0A7S2NIK9-F1
#
_cell.length_a   1.000
_cell.length_b   1.000
_cell.length_c   1.000
_cell.angle_alpha   90.00
_cell.angle_beta   90.00
_cell.angle_gamma   90.00
#
_symmetry.space_group_name_H-M   'P 1'
#
loop_
_entity.id
_entity.type
_entity.pdbx_description
1 polymer ?
#
loop_
_entity_poly.entity_id
_entity_poly.type
_entity_poly.pdbx_seq_one_letter_code
_entity_poly.pdbx_strand_id
1 'polypeptide(L)'
;VCSALDGCLTAFKVCGDGVLAGCIDYDELLTARRHEYLHVVVDNAVDIMSDVIGTAITGTMLQVAGYETNGGCSCGCGTDCPHYFQRWSCPSDVGYSCSESFSNNPPFFGEPHRQAPCTSESPQVVHAVVLISYIVPPVACLIAAFCAHQVPLDNGVHGAVLTQLRRQHRGRTYFDPLL
;
A
#
# COMPACT_ATOMS: atom_id res chain seq x y z
N VAL A 1 13.86 -0.87 0.63
CA VAL A 1 12.76 -1.79 0.22
C VAL A 1 11.41 -1.09 0.33
N CYS A 2 11.03 -0.54 1.48
CA CYS A 2 9.84 0.33 1.62
C CYS A 2 9.84 1.49 0.62
N SER A 3 11.02 2.06 0.31
CA SER A 3 11.19 3.17 -0.63
C SER A 3 10.80 2.88 -2.09
N ALA A 4 10.89 1.63 -2.56
CA ALA A 4 10.51 1.28 -3.94
C ALA A 4 9.00 1.05 -4.09
N LEU A 5 8.37 0.47 -3.05
CA LEU A 5 6.92 0.30 -2.96
C LEU A 5 6.22 1.66 -2.80
N ASP A 6 6.76 2.54 -1.96
CA ASP A 6 6.29 3.94 -1.84
C ASP A 6 6.39 4.68 -3.18
N GLY A 7 7.47 4.45 -3.94
CA GLY A 7 7.66 5.03 -5.27
C GLY A 7 6.59 4.60 -6.28
N CYS A 8 6.22 3.30 -6.33
CA CYS A 8 5.14 2.84 -7.24
C CYS A 8 3.81 3.48 -6.84
N LEU A 9 3.44 3.40 -5.55
CA LEU A 9 2.16 3.89 -5.05
C LEU A 9 2.00 5.40 -5.27
N THR A 10 3.06 6.18 -5.04
CA THR A 10 3.04 7.63 -5.27
C THR A 10 2.89 7.98 -6.75
N ALA A 11 3.60 7.28 -7.64
CA ALA A 11 3.47 7.48 -9.08
C ALA A 11 2.05 7.16 -9.58
N PHE A 12 1.42 6.11 -9.04
CA PHE A 12 0.04 5.78 -9.38
C PHE A 12 -0.94 6.86 -8.97
N LYS A 13 -0.82 7.39 -7.75
CA LYS A 13 -1.69 8.46 -7.28
C LYS A 13 -1.60 9.69 -8.18
N VAL A 14 -0.39 10.11 -8.54
CA VAL A 14 -0.17 11.25 -9.43
C VAL A 14 -0.76 11.01 -10.83
N CYS A 15 -0.59 9.80 -11.40
CA CYS A 15 -1.17 9.47 -12.69
C CYS A 15 -2.70 9.38 -12.64
N GLY A 16 -3.27 8.81 -11.57
CA GLY A 16 -4.70 8.71 -11.33
C GLY A 16 -5.36 10.09 -11.23
N ASP A 17 -4.78 10.97 -10.42
CA ASP A 17 -5.23 12.37 -10.27
C ASP A 17 -5.23 13.10 -11.62
N GLY A 18 -4.23 12.84 -12.49
CA GLY A 18 -4.15 13.40 -13.84
C GLY A 18 -5.28 12.92 -14.76
N VAL A 19 -5.59 11.62 -14.75
CA VAL A 19 -6.70 11.05 -15.52
C VAL A 19 -8.05 11.57 -14.99
N LEU A 20 -8.21 11.64 -13.67
CA LEU A 20 -9.41 12.17 -13.02
C LEU A 20 -9.65 13.63 -13.42
N ALA A 21 -8.60 14.46 -13.41
CA ALA A 21 -8.68 15.85 -13.86
C ALA A 21 -9.11 15.94 -15.34
N GLY A 22 -8.56 15.09 -16.20
CA GLY A 22 -8.97 14.99 -17.61
C GLY A 22 -10.45 14.62 -17.79
N CYS A 23 -10.96 13.68 -16.99
CA CYS A 23 -12.37 13.30 -16.98
C CYS A 23 -13.28 14.44 -16.51
N ILE A 24 -12.88 15.19 -15.48
CA ILE A 24 -13.61 16.35 -14.96
C ILE A 24 -13.72 17.44 -16.03
N ASP A 25 -12.60 17.78 -16.68
CA ASP A 25 -12.57 18.82 -17.72
C ASP A 25 -13.42 18.41 -18.93
N TYR A 26 -13.43 17.12 -19.27
CA TYR A 26 -14.25 16.60 -20.36
C TYR A 26 -15.76 16.59 -20.02
N ASP A 27 -16.13 16.20 -18.80
CA ASP A 27 -17.52 16.26 -18.33
C ASP A 27 -18.06 17.70 -18.30
N GLU A 28 -17.22 18.67 -17.90
CA GLU A 28 -17.55 20.09 -17.97
C GLU A 28 -17.81 20.54 -19.42
N LEU A 29 -17.00 20.09 -20.38
CA LEU A 29 -17.20 20.41 -21.81
C LEU A 29 -18.56 19.94 -22.32
N LEU A 30 -18.97 18.72 -21.94
CA LEU A 30 -20.23 18.11 -22.39
C LEU A 30 -21.45 18.72 -21.71
N THR A 31 -21.37 18.95 -20.40
CA THR A 31 -22.54 19.36 -19.59
C THR A 31 -22.64 20.88 -19.39
N ALA A 32 -21.60 21.63 -19.76
CA ALA A 32 -21.43 23.05 -19.48
C ALA A 32 -21.52 23.40 -17.97
N ARG A 33 -21.34 22.41 -17.10
CA ARG A 33 -21.38 22.54 -15.65
C ARG A 33 -20.22 21.79 -15.03
N ARG A 34 -19.56 22.43 -14.08
CA ARG A 34 -18.43 21.82 -13.38
C ARG A 34 -18.92 21.05 -12.16
N HIS A 35 -18.81 19.72 -12.20
CA HIS A 35 -19.18 18.83 -11.09
C HIS A 35 -17.96 18.14 -10.46
N GLU A 36 -16.91 18.90 -10.14
CA GLU A 36 -15.67 18.39 -9.52
C GLU A 36 -15.94 17.52 -8.28
N TYR A 37 -16.84 17.99 -7.41
CA TYR A 37 -17.11 17.32 -6.15
C TYR A 37 -17.59 15.88 -6.32
N LEU A 38 -18.38 15.59 -7.35
CA LEU A 38 -18.95 14.27 -7.55
C LEU A 38 -17.86 13.27 -7.97
N HIS A 39 -17.02 13.66 -8.93
CA HIS A 39 -15.92 12.83 -9.42
C HIS A 39 -14.89 12.57 -8.31
N VAL A 40 -14.53 13.60 -7.54
CA VAL A 40 -13.61 13.46 -6.41
C VAL A 40 -14.18 12.57 -5.29
N VAL A 41 -15.48 12.65 -5.00
CA VAL A 41 -16.11 11.79 -3.99
C VAL A 41 -16.13 10.33 -4.46
N VAL A 42 -16.46 10.09 -5.73
CA VAL A 42 -16.47 8.73 -6.29
C VAL A 42 -15.07 8.12 -6.28
N ASP A 43 -14.06 8.89 -6.67
CA ASP A 43 -12.65 8.46 -6.66
C ASP A 43 -12.19 8.07 -5.25
N ASN A 44 -12.37 8.96 -4.26
CA ASN A 44 -12.04 8.65 -2.86
C ASN A 44 -12.81 7.44 -2.32
N ALA A 45 -14.07 7.26 -2.71
CA ALA A 45 -14.85 6.10 -2.27
C ALA A 45 -14.28 4.80 -2.85
N VAL A 46 -13.86 4.80 -4.12
CA VAL A 46 -13.21 3.65 -4.76
C VAL A 46 -11.88 3.33 -4.09
N ASP A 47 -11.07 4.35 -3.80
CA ASP A 47 -9.79 4.18 -3.08
C ASP A 47 -9.99 3.49 -1.73
N ILE A 48 -10.91 3.99 -0.90
CA ILE A 48 -11.20 3.42 0.42
C ILE A 48 -11.73 1.97 0.28
N MET A 49 -12.64 1.72 -0.66
CA MET A 49 -13.16 0.37 -0.88
C MET A 49 -12.05 -0.59 -1.29
N SER A 50 -11.12 -0.14 -2.15
CA SER A 50 -10.00 -0.96 -2.61
C SER A 50 -9.04 -1.31 -1.46
N ASP A 51 -8.79 -0.38 -0.55
CA ASP A 51 -7.92 -0.60 0.62
C ASP A 51 -8.53 -1.60 1.59
N VAL A 52 -9.83 -1.47 1.87
CA VAL A 52 -10.57 -2.42 2.74
C VAL A 52 -10.57 -3.82 2.13
N ILE A 53 -10.85 -3.95 0.83
CA ILE A 53 -10.86 -5.25 0.14
C ILE A 53 -9.45 -5.83 0.09
N GLY A 54 -8.44 -5.03 -0.25
CA GLY A 54 -7.04 -5.46 -0.31
C GLY A 54 -6.52 -5.96 1.03
N THR A 55 -6.86 -5.26 2.11
CA THR A 55 -6.53 -5.66 3.49
C THR A 55 -7.25 -6.96 3.87
N ALA A 56 -8.53 -7.10 3.55
CA ALA A 56 -9.30 -8.31 3.83
C ALA A 56 -8.76 -9.54 3.06
N ILE A 57 -8.45 -9.38 1.77
CA ILE A 57 -7.85 -10.45 0.95
C ILE A 57 -6.48 -10.84 1.52
N THR A 58 -5.64 -9.86 1.82
CA THR A 58 -4.31 -10.11 2.39
C THR A 58 -4.39 -10.85 3.73
N GLY A 59 -5.28 -10.41 4.63
CA GLY A 59 -5.50 -11.05 5.92
C GLY A 59 -6.02 -12.48 5.79
N THR A 60 -6.96 -12.73 4.87
CA THR A 60 -7.49 -14.08 4.63
C THR A 60 -6.43 -15.01 4.01
N MET A 61 -5.59 -14.51 3.10
CA MET A 61 -4.47 -15.26 2.54
C MET A 61 -3.45 -15.67 3.62
N LEU A 62 -3.12 -14.75 4.53
CA LEU A 62 -2.24 -15.06 5.66
C LEU A 62 -2.88 -16.07 6.61
N GLN A 63 -4.17 -15.93 6.92
CA GLN A 63 -4.89 -16.88 7.76
C GLN A 63 -4.89 -18.29 7.15
N VAL A 64 -5.14 -18.40 5.83
CA VAL A 64 -5.09 -19.68 5.10
C VAL A 64 -3.68 -20.27 5.05
N ALA A 65 -2.65 -19.42 4.99
CA ALA A 65 -1.25 -19.84 5.11
C ALA A 65 -0.88 -20.35 6.52
N GLY A 66 -1.80 -20.26 7.49
CA GLY A 66 -1.58 -20.67 8.87
C GLY A 66 -0.90 -19.61 9.72
N TYR A 67 -1.05 -18.33 9.37
CA TYR A 67 -0.57 -17.25 10.21
C TYR A 67 -1.33 -17.24 11.53
N GLU A 68 -0.59 -17.29 12.63
CA GLU A 68 -1.11 -17.11 13.97
C GLU A 68 -0.40 -15.93 14.62
N THR A 69 -1.17 -15.07 15.28
CA THR A 69 -0.58 -13.97 16.04
C THR A 69 0.07 -14.55 17.28
N ASN A 70 1.37 -14.31 17.45
CA ASN A 70 2.09 -14.64 18.68
C ASN A 70 1.74 -13.71 19.87
N GLY A 71 0.65 -12.94 19.79
CA GLY A 71 0.21 -11.95 20.78
C GLY A 71 1.03 -10.65 20.78
N GLY A 72 2.06 -10.57 19.93
CA GLY A 72 2.99 -9.44 19.84
C GLY A 72 3.97 -9.42 21.01
N CYS A 73 5.26 -9.25 20.74
CA CYS A 73 6.26 -9.08 21.79
C CYS A 73 6.31 -7.60 22.21
N SER A 74 6.40 -7.33 23.52
CA SER A 74 6.53 -5.98 24.06
C SER A 74 7.89 -5.36 23.75
N CYS A 75 8.91 -6.18 23.51
CA CYS A 75 10.22 -5.79 23.01
C CYS A 75 10.93 -6.99 22.36
N GLY A 76 12.02 -6.74 21.63
CA GLY A 76 12.70 -7.72 20.80
C GLY A 76 12.25 -7.63 19.34
N CYS A 77 12.66 -8.59 18.49
CA CYS A 77 12.18 -8.71 17.11
C CYS A 77 12.46 -7.49 16.21
N GLY A 78 13.55 -6.77 16.46
CA GLY A 78 13.91 -5.53 15.75
C GLY A 78 13.65 -4.24 16.55
N THR A 79 13.14 -4.36 17.77
CA THR A 79 12.99 -3.25 18.74
C THR A 79 13.77 -3.52 20.02
N ASP A 80 14.39 -2.49 20.58
CA ASP A 80 15.20 -2.59 21.80
C ASP A 80 14.35 -2.94 23.03
N CYS A 81 14.90 -3.79 23.90
CA CYS A 81 14.28 -4.11 25.18
C CYS A 81 14.67 -3.11 26.26
N PRO A 82 13.76 -2.83 27.23
CA PRO A 82 14.04 -1.89 28.32
C PRO A 82 15.16 -2.35 29.25
N HIS A 83 15.47 -3.65 29.24
CA HIS A 83 16.51 -4.26 30.05
C HIS A 83 17.59 -4.89 29.16
N TYR A 84 18.86 -4.59 29.43
CA TYR A 84 20.02 -5.05 28.65
C TYR A 84 20.21 -6.58 28.66
N PHE A 85 19.67 -7.27 29.66
CA PHE A 85 19.74 -8.73 29.78
C PHE A 85 18.64 -9.44 28.98
N GLN A 86 17.65 -8.71 28.43
CA GLN A 86 16.55 -9.28 27.65
C GLN A 86 16.83 -9.18 26.15
N ARG A 87 16.59 -10.27 25.43
CA ARG A 87 16.60 -10.32 23.95
C ARG A 87 15.21 -10.09 23.37
N TRP A 88 14.17 -10.57 24.05
CA TRP A 88 12.76 -10.34 23.73
C TRP A 88 11.89 -10.57 24.95
N SER A 89 10.68 -9.99 24.93
CA SER A 89 9.64 -10.22 25.92
C SER A 89 8.31 -10.39 25.20
N CYS A 90 7.78 -11.60 25.18
CA CYS A 90 6.51 -11.97 24.56
C CYS A 90 5.57 -12.55 25.63
N PRO A 91 4.23 -12.51 25.43
CA PRO A 91 3.25 -12.90 26.46
C PRO A 91 3.46 -14.30 27.07
N SER A 92 4.00 -15.23 26.28
CA SER A 92 4.26 -16.61 26.67
C SER A 92 5.75 -16.98 26.75
N ASP A 93 6.67 -16.05 26.44
CA ASP A 93 8.10 -16.36 26.36
C ASP A 93 9.01 -15.14 26.53
N VAL A 94 10.07 -15.28 27.33
CA VAL A 94 11.08 -14.23 27.56
C VAL A 94 12.46 -14.80 27.25
N GLY A 95 13.21 -14.10 26.38
CA GLY A 95 14.57 -14.48 25.99
C GLY A 95 15.64 -13.64 26.70
N TYR A 96 16.73 -14.26 27.11
CA TYR A 96 17.85 -13.60 27.82
C TYR A 96 19.17 -13.65 27.02
N SER A 97 20.05 -12.66 27.22
CA SER A 97 21.21 -12.37 26.35
C SER A 97 22.56 -12.98 26.77
N CYS A 98 22.74 -13.45 28.01
CA CYS A 98 24.07 -13.81 28.53
C CYS A 98 24.32 -15.34 28.62
N SER A 99 25.55 -15.76 28.29
CA SER A 99 26.01 -17.17 28.23
C SER A 99 27.27 -17.49 29.07
N GLU A 100 27.70 -16.62 30.01
CA GLU A 100 28.94 -16.84 30.81
C GLU A 100 28.74 -17.63 32.12
N SER A 101 29.84 -18.07 32.75
CA SER A 101 29.81 -19.11 33.80
C SER A 101 29.22 -18.71 35.17
N PHE A 102 28.75 -19.74 35.88
CA PHE A 102 27.85 -19.82 37.05
C PHE A 102 28.14 -18.98 38.33
N SER A 103 29.23 -18.22 38.42
CA SER A 103 29.72 -17.75 39.73
C SER A 103 29.10 -16.45 40.27
N ASN A 104 28.45 -15.62 39.44
CA ASN A 104 28.08 -14.24 39.88
C ASN A 104 26.69 -13.71 39.46
N ASN A 105 25.74 -14.50 38.95
CA ASN A 105 24.36 -14.03 38.76
C ASN A 105 23.35 -15.19 38.54
N PRO A 106 22.28 -15.32 39.35
CA PRO A 106 21.09 -16.12 39.01
C PRO A 106 20.05 -15.22 38.28
N PRO A 107 19.13 -15.67 37.40
CA PRO A 107 18.95 -16.88 36.58
C PRO A 107 18.83 -16.53 35.06
N PHE A 108 19.50 -15.48 34.57
CA PHE A 108 19.28 -14.90 33.23
C PHE A 108 20.07 -15.59 32.09
N PHE A 109 20.14 -16.92 32.12
CA PHE A 109 20.83 -17.72 31.12
C PHE A 109 19.86 -18.10 30.00
N GLY A 110 20.02 -17.50 28.83
CA GLY A 110 19.27 -17.81 27.62
C GLY A 110 20.13 -18.57 26.62
N GLU A 111 19.55 -19.52 25.90
CA GLU A 111 20.26 -20.25 24.85
C GLU A 111 20.58 -19.31 23.66
N PRO A 112 21.86 -19.16 23.26
CA PRO A 112 22.28 -18.09 22.33
C PRO A 112 21.66 -18.26 20.94
N HIS A 113 21.44 -19.50 20.50
CA HIS A 113 20.85 -19.81 19.20
C HIS A 113 19.32 -19.84 19.19
N ARG A 114 18.68 -19.68 20.35
CA ARG A 114 17.22 -19.59 20.42
C ARG A 114 16.77 -18.32 19.72
N GLN A 115 15.81 -18.50 18.81
CA GLN A 115 15.16 -17.40 18.10
C GLN A 115 13.94 -16.92 18.88
N ALA A 116 13.61 -15.65 18.71
CA ALA A 116 12.40 -15.10 19.33
C ALA A 116 11.15 -15.70 18.66
N PRO A 117 10.08 -15.99 19.39
CA PRO A 117 8.85 -16.57 18.81
C PRO A 117 8.28 -15.75 17.66
N CYS A 118 8.37 -14.42 17.74
CA CYS A 118 7.99 -13.48 16.68
C CYS A 118 8.78 -13.62 15.36
N THR A 119 9.91 -14.33 15.36
CA THR A 119 10.73 -14.57 14.18
C THR A 119 10.58 -15.98 13.61
N SER A 120 9.91 -16.87 14.35
CA SER A 120 9.63 -18.23 13.90
C SER A 120 8.21 -18.29 13.35
N GLU A 121 8.09 -18.26 12.03
CA GLU A 121 6.83 -18.44 11.31
C GLU A 121 6.94 -19.66 10.40
N SER A 122 5.79 -20.24 10.03
CA SER A 122 5.79 -21.37 9.10
C SER A 122 6.36 -20.94 7.75
N PRO A 123 7.04 -21.84 7.00
CA PRO A 123 7.50 -21.53 5.66
C PRO A 123 6.37 -21.05 4.74
N GLN A 124 5.14 -21.55 4.92
CA GLN A 124 3.99 -21.10 4.12
C GLN A 124 3.68 -19.62 4.35
N VAL A 125 3.66 -19.16 5.61
CA VAL A 125 3.42 -17.76 5.96
C VAL A 125 4.50 -16.86 5.37
N VAL A 126 5.77 -17.24 5.50
CA VAL A 126 6.89 -16.46 4.96
C VAL A 126 6.76 -16.30 3.43
N HIS A 127 6.45 -17.39 2.73
CA HIS A 127 6.23 -17.34 1.28
C HIS A 127 5.03 -16.47 0.89
N ALA A 128 3.93 -16.55 1.65
CA ALA A 128 2.76 -15.70 1.44
C ALA A 128 3.10 -14.22 1.61
N VAL A 129 3.80 -13.86 2.70
CA VAL A 129 4.24 -12.48 2.95
C VAL A 129 5.16 -11.97 1.83
N VAL A 130 6.10 -12.79 1.35
CA VAL A 130 6.97 -12.42 0.23
C VAL A 130 6.16 -12.20 -1.05
N LEU A 131 5.22 -13.08 -1.37
CA LEU A 131 4.37 -12.95 -2.55
C LEU A 131 3.51 -11.69 -2.48
N ILE A 132 2.85 -11.45 -1.35
CA ILE A 132 2.01 -10.27 -1.13
C ILE A 132 2.84 -8.98 -1.17
N SER A 133 4.06 -8.99 -0.62
CA SER A 133 4.87 -7.77 -0.52
C SER A 133 5.64 -7.43 -1.79
N TYR A 134 6.03 -8.43 -2.57
CA TYR A 134 6.94 -8.24 -3.72
C TYR A 134 6.34 -8.58 -5.08
N ILE A 135 5.28 -9.40 -5.14
CA ILE A 135 4.68 -9.82 -6.43
C ILE A 135 3.37 -9.09 -6.66
N VAL A 136 2.50 -8.98 -5.65
CA VAL A 136 1.19 -8.34 -5.81
C VAL A 136 1.31 -6.86 -6.23
N PRO A 137 2.17 -6.02 -5.60
CA PRO A 137 2.30 -4.62 -5.98
C PRO A 137 2.76 -4.40 -7.43
N PRO A 138 3.83 -5.02 -7.94
CA PRO A 138 4.21 -4.82 -9.34
C PRO A 138 3.19 -5.37 -10.33
N VAL A 139 2.50 -6.47 -10.02
CA VAL A 139 1.41 -6.99 -10.87
C VAL A 139 0.24 -6.00 -10.91
N ALA A 140 -0.18 -5.47 -9.76
CA ALA A 140 -1.21 -4.44 -9.69
C ALA A 140 -0.78 -3.17 -10.45
N CYS A 141 0.49 -2.75 -10.28
CA CYS A 141 1.06 -1.63 -11.02
C CYS A 141 1.00 -1.90 -12.55
N LEU A 142 1.32 -3.10 -13.03
CA LEU A 142 1.25 -3.43 -14.46
C LEU A 142 -0.19 -3.42 -15.01
N ILE A 143 -1.14 -3.96 -14.25
CA ILE A 143 -2.57 -3.95 -14.64
C ILE A 143 -3.07 -2.50 -14.74
N ALA A 144 -2.77 -1.68 -13.73
CA ALA A 144 -3.18 -0.28 -13.72
C ALA A 144 -2.52 0.52 -14.85
N ALA A 145 -1.24 0.29 -15.15
CA ALA A 145 -0.56 0.90 -16.29
C ALA A 145 -1.20 0.48 -17.63
N PHE A 146 -1.58 -0.78 -17.78
CA PHE A 146 -2.30 -1.25 -18.96
C PHE A 146 -3.67 -0.56 -19.08
N CYS A 147 -4.44 -0.46 -18.00
CA CYS A 147 -5.71 0.27 -17.99
C CYS A 147 -5.53 1.74 -18.37
N ALA A 148 -4.53 2.42 -17.80
CA ALA A 148 -4.21 3.81 -18.13
C ALA A 148 -3.85 3.98 -19.62
N HIS A 149 -3.12 3.03 -20.20
CA HIS A 149 -2.79 3.05 -21.63
C HIS A 149 -4.02 2.91 -22.54
N GLN A 150 -5.12 2.32 -22.07
CA GLN A 150 -6.37 2.22 -22.84
C GLN A 150 -7.22 3.50 -22.78
N VAL A 151 -6.88 4.47 -21.92
CA VAL A 151 -7.63 5.71 -21.81
C VAL A 151 -7.26 6.64 -22.98
N PRO A 152 -8.22 7.11 -23.81
CA PRO A 152 -7.96 7.95 -24.97
C PRO A 152 -7.68 9.43 -24.63
N LEU A 153 -7.14 9.71 -23.44
CA LEU A 153 -6.80 11.05 -22.96
C LEU A 153 -5.28 11.25 -23.03
N ASP A 154 -4.75 11.34 -24.25
CA ASP A 154 -3.36 11.76 -24.46
C ASP A 154 -3.22 13.29 -24.29
N ASN A 155 -1.99 13.80 -24.13
CA ASN A 155 -1.67 15.21 -23.96
C ASN A 155 -2.28 16.10 -25.07
N GLY A 156 -2.32 15.59 -26.31
CA GLY A 156 -2.94 16.29 -27.44
C GLY A 156 -4.46 16.44 -27.28
N VAL A 157 -5.14 15.38 -26.82
CA VAL A 157 -6.59 15.38 -26.58
C VAL A 157 -6.91 16.29 -25.40
N HIS A 158 -6.16 16.20 -24.30
CA HIS A 158 -6.35 17.06 -23.15
C HIS A 158 -6.19 18.55 -23.52
N GLY A 159 -5.16 18.90 -24.31
CA GLY A 159 -4.99 20.25 -24.83
C GLY A 159 -6.14 20.72 -25.74
N ALA A 160 -6.70 19.81 -26.54
CA ALA A 160 -7.88 20.08 -27.35
C ALA A 160 -9.12 20.35 -26.49
N VAL A 161 -9.39 19.50 -25.49
CA VAL A 161 -10.49 19.67 -24.51
C VAL A 161 -10.38 21.05 -23.84
N LEU A 162 -9.22 21.40 -23.27
CA LEU A 162 -9.00 22.71 -22.64
C LEU A 162 -9.23 23.88 -23.62
N THR A 163 -8.85 23.71 -24.88
CA THR A 163 -9.06 24.74 -25.91
C THR A 163 -10.54 24.93 -26.21
N GLN A 164 -11.31 23.85 -26.30
CA GLN A 164 -12.76 23.91 -26.53
C GLN A 164 -13.50 24.45 -25.31
N LEU A 165 -13.08 24.07 -24.11
CA LEU A 165 -13.61 24.59 -22.86
C LEU A 165 -13.45 26.12 -22.78
N ARG A 166 -12.27 26.64 -23.11
CA ARG A 166 -12.02 28.09 -23.20
C ARG A 166 -12.89 28.80 -24.24
N ARG A 167 -13.23 28.12 -25.35
CA ARG A 167 -14.14 28.67 -26.37
C ARG A 167 -15.56 28.73 -25.85
N GLN A 168 -16.03 27.66 -25.19
CA GLN A 168 -17.34 27.58 -24.55
C GLN A 168 -17.51 28.67 -23.49
N HIS A 169 -16.52 28.85 -22.59
CA HIS A 169 -16.51 29.91 -21.57
C HIS A 169 -16.56 31.33 -22.17
N ARG A 170 -16.10 31.51 -23.41
CA ARG A 170 -16.17 32.78 -24.15
C ARG A 170 -17.43 32.92 -25.00
N GLY A 171 -18.39 32.00 -24.89
CA GLY A 171 -19.61 31.97 -25.70
C GLY A 171 -19.37 31.72 -27.18
N ARG A 172 -18.23 31.11 -27.55
CA ARG A 172 -17.90 30.78 -28.95
C ARG A 172 -18.36 29.37 -29.28
N THR A 173 -18.56 29.10 -30.57
CA THR A 173 -18.79 27.75 -31.08
C THR A 173 -17.63 26.83 -30.68
N TYR A 174 -17.96 25.71 -30.06
CA TYR A 174 -17.04 24.66 -29.66
C TYR A 174 -17.53 23.32 -30.24
N PHE A 175 -16.66 22.32 -30.23
CA PHE A 175 -16.99 20.97 -30.67
C PHE A 175 -16.34 19.96 -29.73
N ASP A 176 -16.79 18.72 -29.79
CA ASP A 176 -16.23 17.62 -29.02
C ASP A 176 -14.97 17.06 -29.71
N PRO A 177 -13.79 17.10 -29.09
CA PRO A 177 -12.56 16.59 -29.67
C PRO A 177 -12.43 15.05 -29.67
N LEU A 178 -13.35 14.33 -29.02
CA LEU A 178 -13.35 12.86 -28.93
C LEU A 178 -14.38 12.19 -29.86
N LEU A 179 -15.22 12.98 -30.55
CA LEU A 179 -16.18 12.54 -31.59
C LEU A 179 -15.67 12.85 -33.00
#